data_AF-A0A933RFX4-F1
#
_entry.id   AF-A0A933RFX4-F1
#
_cell.length_a   1.000
_cell.length_b   1.000
_cell.length_c   1.000
_cell.angle_alpha   90.00
_cell.angle_beta   90.00
_cell.angle_gamma   90.00
#
_symmetry.space_group_name_H-M   'P 1'
#
loop_
_entity.id
_entity.type
_entity.pdbx_description
1 polymer ?
#
loop_
_entity_poly.entity_id
_entity_poly.type
_entity_poly.pdbx_seq_one_letter_code
_entity_poly.pdbx_strand_id
1 'polypeptide(L)'
;MTELPMLTPAPAPGPQSPVPVRGQRFHVEGMDCASCARTVEKVVAGVDGVRAAQVFFGNATLVVEGDAAPRAVVAAVRRAGYGARPVGEAATPRGSFWWDGARARSTTLSVLLLVAAVAASLLGAPRGVDEPLYLLSMAVGGWPVAYAALAAVRRRALDMNVLMLLAAVGAVGIGEYAEGAWVLVLFAVGTTLESFALARSRRSVEALMELAPAEAVVVEGGHERRIAVEQIAVGALVRIRPGERLPLDGTVADGASSVDESALTGESLPVEKEPGDQVFAGTLNAHGALTVRVTSVAADSTLARVARLVAEAQGSQAPSERFVDRFARVYTPIVLGVAVAIAVLPPLLGADVDTWLYRALALLIVACPCALVISVPATVVSAIGGAARRGILIKDGQALEDLARVRAVAIDKTGTLTEGRPRLAGVSVLDGAGEPEMLALMAAVEGPSEHPLAQAIVQAARERGLTPPPATAFEALPGRGVVATVDGRRLWAGGPRLAADRGAAPPAA
;
A
#
# COMPACT_ATOMS: atom_id res chain seq x y z
N MET A 1 -23.77 31.21 32.18
CA MET A 1 -22.48 30.60 31.81
C MET A 1 -22.16 31.08 30.41
N THR A 2 -21.14 31.91 30.35
CA THR A 2 -20.73 32.73 29.21
C THR A 2 -20.20 31.85 28.08
N GLU A 3 -20.74 32.03 26.87
CA GLU A 3 -20.21 31.40 25.65
C GLU A 3 -18.78 31.88 25.42
N LEU A 4 -17.84 30.94 25.35
CA LEU A 4 -16.48 31.21 24.90
C LEU A 4 -16.49 31.38 23.38
N PRO A 5 -15.88 32.45 22.83
CA PRO A 5 -15.79 32.64 21.40
C PRO A 5 -14.86 31.58 20.79
N MET A 6 -15.41 30.76 19.88
CA MET A 6 -14.64 29.87 19.03
C MET A 6 -13.65 30.71 18.21
N LEU A 7 -12.36 30.62 18.55
CA LEU A 7 -11.27 31.11 17.71
C LEU A 7 -11.35 30.40 16.37
N THR A 8 -11.62 31.14 15.30
CA THR A 8 -11.47 30.65 13.92
C THR A 8 -10.02 30.22 13.73
N PRO A 9 -9.73 28.94 13.45
CA PRO A 9 -8.37 28.52 13.14
C PRO A 9 -7.91 29.26 11.90
N ALA A 10 -6.67 29.75 11.91
CA ALA A 10 -6.02 30.31 10.73
C ALA A 10 -6.16 29.31 9.57
N PRO A 11 -6.37 29.77 8.32
CA PRO A 11 -6.48 28.89 7.18
C PRO A 11 -5.21 28.04 7.11
N ALA A 12 -5.37 26.73 7.30
CA ALA A 12 -4.30 25.79 7.03
C ALA A 12 -3.83 26.04 5.58
N PRO A 13 -2.52 26.09 5.30
CA PRO A 13 -2.06 26.11 3.92
C PRO A 13 -2.71 24.90 3.24
N GLY A 14 -3.59 25.17 2.27
CA GLY A 14 -4.34 24.12 1.58
C GLY A 14 -3.35 23.06 1.07
N PRO A 15 -3.71 21.77 1.09
CA PRO A 15 -2.89 20.77 0.44
C PRO A 15 -2.63 21.24 -0.98
N GLN A 16 -1.37 21.53 -1.30
CA GLN A 16 -0.96 21.82 -2.67
C GLN A 16 -1.46 20.65 -3.51
N SER A 17 -2.39 20.88 -4.43
CA SER A 17 -2.85 19.85 -5.34
C SER A 17 -1.61 19.25 -6.02
N PRO A 18 -1.35 17.93 -5.91
CA PRO A 18 -0.26 17.34 -6.65
C PRO A 18 -0.58 17.47 -8.14
N VAL A 19 0.31 18.14 -8.85
CA VAL A 19 0.35 18.17 -10.31
C VAL A 19 0.38 16.71 -10.82
N PRO A 20 -0.41 16.35 -11.84
CA PRO A 20 -0.40 14.98 -12.38
C PRO A 20 1.00 14.65 -12.91
N VAL A 21 1.68 13.70 -12.26
CA VAL A 21 3.03 13.28 -12.66
C VAL A 21 2.95 12.46 -13.95
N ARG A 22 3.13 13.12 -15.10
CA ARG A 22 3.20 12.49 -16.43
C ARG A 22 4.63 11.94 -16.61
N GLY A 23 4.80 10.61 -16.57
CA GLY A 23 6.13 10.00 -16.69
C GLY A 23 6.14 8.55 -17.13
N GLN A 24 7.30 8.11 -17.65
CA GLN A 24 7.60 6.72 -17.99
C GLN A 24 7.68 5.88 -16.71
N ARG A 25 7.15 4.66 -16.74
CA ARG A 25 7.08 3.78 -15.55
C ARG A 25 7.99 2.57 -15.72
N PHE A 26 8.72 2.23 -14.67
CA PHE A 26 9.62 1.08 -14.61
C PHE A 26 9.35 0.27 -13.35
N HIS A 27 9.30 -1.05 -13.46
CA HIS A 27 9.35 -1.96 -12.32
C HIS A 27 10.82 -2.18 -11.94
N VAL A 28 11.18 -1.94 -10.68
CA VAL A 28 12.55 -2.00 -10.16
C VAL A 28 12.71 -3.21 -9.23
N GLU A 29 13.75 -3.99 -9.43
CA GLU A 29 14.00 -5.27 -8.73
C GLU A 29 15.20 -5.18 -7.79
N GLY A 30 15.15 -5.90 -6.66
CA GLY A 30 16.25 -5.98 -5.69
C GLY A 30 16.32 -4.82 -4.69
N MET A 31 15.28 -3.99 -4.61
CA MET A 31 15.19 -2.95 -3.57
C MET A 31 14.64 -3.53 -2.27
N ASP A 32 15.49 -3.55 -1.24
CA ASP A 32 15.17 -4.17 0.04
C ASP A 32 14.81 -3.19 1.15
N CYS A 33 15.08 -1.89 0.97
CA CYS A 33 14.72 -0.85 1.92
C CYS A 33 14.44 0.48 1.20
N ALA A 34 13.83 1.44 1.87
CA ALA A 34 13.56 2.75 1.30
C ALA A 34 14.82 3.65 1.16
N SER A 35 15.97 3.25 1.75
CA SER A 35 17.26 3.85 1.39
C SER A 35 17.71 3.43 -0.02
N CYS A 36 17.40 2.20 -0.45
CA CYS A 36 17.58 1.73 -1.83
C CYS A 36 16.75 2.58 -2.80
N ALA A 37 15.50 2.86 -2.45
CA ALA A 37 14.60 3.70 -3.26
C ALA A 37 15.17 5.11 -3.49
N ARG A 38 15.57 5.81 -2.41
CA ARG A 38 16.23 7.14 -2.52
C ARG A 38 17.53 7.09 -3.33
N THR A 39 18.26 5.98 -3.25
CA THR A 39 19.48 5.79 -4.05
C THR A 39 19.14 5.69 -5.54
N VAL A 40 18.10 4.93 -5.89
CA VAL A 40 17.61 4.82 -7.27
C VAL A 40 17.11 6.17 -7.76
N GLU A 41 16.29 6.89 -6.98
CA GLU A 41 15.80 8.23 -7.32
C GLU A 41 16.95 9.19 -7.65
N LYS A 42 17.95 9.26 -6.76
CA LYS A 42 19.09 10.16 -6.91
C LYS A 42 19.96 9.82 -8.12
N VAL A 43 20.16 8.53 -8.41
CA VAL A 43 20.94 8.08 -9.57
C VAL A 43 20.20 8.34 -10.88
N VAL A 44 18.88 8.11 -10.90
CA VAL A 44 18.05 8.31 -12.09
C VAL A 44 17.82 9.80 -12.35
N ALA A 45 17.70 10.63 -11.32
CA ALA A 45 17.61 12.09 -11.45
C ALA A 45 18.86 12.71 -12.10
N GLY A 46 20.00 12.02 -12.07
CA GLY A 46 21.24 12.44 -12.75
C GLY A 46 21.36 11.99 -14.21
N VAL A 47 20.33 11.39 -14.80
CA VAL A 47 20.31 10.97 -16.21
C VAL A 47 19.83 12.14 -17.09
N ASP A 48 20.54 12.41 -18.18
CA ASP A 48 20.15 13.44 -19.13
C ASP A 48 18.75 13.19 -19.69
N GLY A 49 17.90 14.24 -19.64
CA GLY A 49 16.50 14.17 -20.04
C GLY A 49 15.54 13.76 -18.92
N VAL A 50 16.01 13.47 -17.70
CA VAL A 50 15.15 13.26 -16.52
C VAL A 50 14.90 14.60 -15.82
N ARG A 51 13.62 14.97 -15.68
CA ARG A 51 13.19 16.14 -14.90
C ARG A 51 12.88 15.79 -13.45
N ALA A 52 12.25 14.65 -13.23
CA ALA A 52 11.98 14.12 -11.90
C ALA A 52 12.04 12.58 -11.93
N ALA A 53 12.49 11.98 -10.83
CA ALA A 53 12.50 10.53 -10.64
C ALA A 53 12.01 10.24 -9.23
N GLN A 54 10.97 9.42 -9.14
CA GLN A 54 10.35 9.05 -7.86
C GLN A 54 10.14 7.54 -7.81
N VAL A 55 10.58 6.93 -6.71
CA VAL A 55 10.47 5.49 -6.49
C VAL A 55 9.40 5.23 -5.45
N PHE A 56 8.34 4.58 -5.88
CA PHE A 56 7.29 4.03 -5.05
C PHE A 56 7.76 2.65 -4.57
N PHE A 57 8.47 2.63 -3.44
CA PHE A 57 9.01 1.40 -2.85
C PHE A 57 7.93 0.35 -2.55
N GLY A 58 6.70 0.80 -2.26
CA GLY A 58 5.56 -0.06 -1.93
C GLY A 58 5.19 -1.04 -3.04
N ASN A 59 5.23 -0.60 -4.30
CA ASN A 59 4.88 -1.42 -5.48
C ASN A 59 6.07 -1.62 -6.43
N ALA A 60 7.29 -1.43 -5.92
CA ALA A 60 8.53 -1.55 -6.68
C ALA A 60 8.54 -0.74 -8.00
N THR A 61 7.85 0.39 -8.05
CA THR A 61 7.70 1.17 -9.28
C THR A 61 8.51 2.46 -9.23
N LEU A 62 9.31 2.71 -10.25
CA LEU A 62 9.97 3.98 -10.53
C LEU A 62 9.16 4.74 -11.58
N VAL A 63 8.78 5.97 -11.27
CA VAL A 63 8.20 6.91 -12.23
C VAL A 63 9.24 7.95 -12.57
N VAL A 64 9.50 8.10 -13.87
CA VAL A 64 10.46 9.05 -14.42
C VAL A 64 9.74 10.06 -15.28
N GLU A 65 9.74 11.31 -14.88
CA GLU A 65 9.28 12.42 -15.71
C GLU A 65 10.41 12.93 -16.58
N GLY A 66 10.13 13.05 -17.88
CA GLY A 66 11.07 13.59 -18.85
C GLY A 66 11.21 12.72 -20.11
N ASP A 67 12.11 13.15 -20.98
CA ASP A 67 12.32 12.61 -22.32
C ASP A 67 13.51 11.63 -22.38
N ALA A 68 14.03 11.24 -21.21
CA ALA A 68 15.11 10.27 -21.10
C ALA A 68 14.74 8.94 -21.77
N ALA A 69 15.67 8.37 -22.55
CA ALA A 69 15.44 7.08 -23.20
C ALA A 69 15.26 5.96 -22.14
N PRO A 70 14.28 5.05 -22.30
CA PRO A 70 14.04 3.96 -21.33
C PRO A 70 15.29 3.13 -21.01
N ARG A 71 16.14 2.89 -22.02
CA ARG A 71 17.41 2.16 -21.85
C ARG A 71 18.40 2.89 -20.95
N ALA A 72 18.45 4.22 -21.02
CA ALA A 72 19.33 5.04 -20.19
C ALA A 72 18.89 5.02 -18.72
N VAL A 73 17.57 5.06 -18.47
CA VAL A 73 16.99 4.89 -17.15
C VAL A 73 17.30 3.50 -16.59
N VAL A 74 17.04 2.43 -17.33
CA VAL A 74 17.36 1.05 -16.91
C VAL A 74 18.86 0.87 -16.61
N ALA A 75 19.73 1.44 -17.44
CA ALA A 75 21.17 1.42 -17.20
C ALA A 75 21.58 2.19 -15.94
N ALA A 76 20.91 3.31 -15.63
CA ALA A 76 21.12 4.06 -14.40
C ALA A 76 20.69 3.26 -13.17
N VAL A 77 19.54 2.59 -13.22
CA VAL A 77 19.08 1.71 -12.13
C VAL A 77 20.03 0.52 -11.92
N ARG A 78 20.55 -0.07 -13.01
CA ARG A 78 21.62 -1.10 -12.93
C ARG A 78 22.92 -0.58 -12.32
N ARG A 79 23.32 0.66 -12.66
CA ARG A 79 24.46 1.33 -11.99
C ARG A 79 24.18 1.61 -10.51
N ALA A 80 22.91 1.80 -10.14
CA ALA A 80 22.50 1.88 -8.75
C ALA A 80 22.58 0.50 -8.02
N GLY A 81 22.75 -0.59 -8.76
CA GLY A 81 22.85 -1.95 -8.21
C GLY A 81 21.54 -2.72 -8.19
N TYR A 82 20.53 -2.24 -8.93
CA TYR A 82 19.17 -2.79 -8.96
C TYR A 82 18.75 -3.18 -10.37
N GLY A 83 17.77 -4.08 -10.50
CA GLY A 83 17.14 -4.39 -11.78
C GLY A 83 16.07 -3.34 -12.13
N ALA A 84 15.82 -3.07 -13.41
CA ALA A 84 14.67 -2.28 -13.85
C ALA A 84 14.14 -2.75 -15.19
N ARG A 85 12.82 -2.72 -15.38
CA ARG A 85 12.12 -3.04 -16.63
C ARG A 85 10.97 -2.06 -16.89
N PRO A 86 10.70 -1.62 -18.13
CA PRO A 86 9.55 -0.77 -18.45
C PRO A 86 8.23 -1.49 -18.17
N VAL A 87 7.22 -0.76 -17.70
CA VAL A 87 5.85 -1.28 -17.53
C VAL A 87 5.16 -1.27 -18.90
N GLY A 88 4.79 -2.45 -19.44
CA GLY A 88 4.11 -2.59 -20.74
C GLY A 88 4.72 -3.58 -21.74
N GLU A 89 5.94 -4.07 -21.50
CA GLU A 89 6.49 -5.21 -22.25
C GLU A 89 5.99 -6.53 -21.65
N ALA A 90 5.49 -7.43 -22.50
CA ALA A 90 4.94 -8.73 -22.11
C ALA A 90 5.92 -9.52 -21.23
N ALA A 91 5.45 -9.90 -20.05
CA ALA A 91 6.23 -10.63 -19.08
C ALA A 91 6.60 -12.03 -19.61
N THR A 92 7.87 -12.26 -19.95
CA THR A 92 8.43 -13.59 -19.73
C THR A 92 8.68 -13.74 -18.23
N PRO A 93 8.12 -14.77 -17.55
CA PRO A 93 8.35 -14.99 -16.14
C PRO A 93 9.79 -15.45 -15.93
N ARG A 94 10.70 -14.49 -15.81
CA ARG A 94 11.98 -14.65 -15.13
C ARG A 94 12.03 -13.65 -13.98
N GLY A 95 11.00 -13.72 -13.14
CA GLY A 95 10.96 -12.99 -11.88
C GLY A 95 11.96 -13.61 -10.90
N SER A 96 12.81 -12.74 -10.37
CA SER A 96 13.77 -12.99 -9.30
C SER A 96 13.12 -13.65 -8.05
N PHE A 97 12.95 -14.97 -8.06
CA PHE A 97 12.74 -15.80 -6.86
C PHE A 97 13.98 -15.81 -5.94
N TRP A 98 15.09 -15.22 -6.42
CA TRP A 98 16.42 -15.36 -5.85
C TRP A 98 16.74 -14.38 -4.72
N TRP A 99 15.85 -13.48 -4.27
CA TRP A 99 16.21 -12.47 -3.26
C TRP A 99 15.43 -12.60 -1.95
N ASP A 100 14.09 -12.70 -1.96
CA ASP A 100 13.33 -12.85 -0.70
C ASP A 100 13.64 -14.17 0.01
N GLY A 101 13.68 -15.27 -0.74
CA GLY A 101 14.04 -16.58 -0.20
C GLY A 101 15.54 -16.80 -0.05
N ALA A 102 16.40 -16.13 -0.83
CA ALA A 102 17.84 -16.34 -0.72
C ALA A 102 18.48 -15.54 0.41
N ARG A 103 17.98 -14.34 0.73
CA ARG A 103 18.49 -13.58 1.88
C ARG A 103 18.16 -14.27 3.19
N ALA A 104 16.92 -14.75 3.35
CA ALA A 104 16.54 -15.55 4.50
C ALA A 104 17.40 -16.82 4.61
N ARG A 105 17.70 -17.50 3.49
CA ARG A 105 18.61 -18.64 3.46
C ARG A 105 20.06 -18.27 3.81
N SER A 106 20.59 -17.16 3.29
CA SER A 106 21.96 -16.71 3.59
C SER A 106 22.09 -16.29 5.05
N THR A 107 21.13 -15.56 5.59
CA THR A 107 21.10 -15.19 7.01
C THR A 107 21.06 -16.43 7.88
N THR A 108 20.13 -17.37 7.63
CA THR A 108 20.05 -18.63 8.39
C THR A 108 21.34 -19.43 8.31
N LEU A 109 21.94 -19.55 7.12
CA LEU A 109 23.22 -20.24 6.95
C LEU A 109 24.35 -19.54 7.71
N SER A 110 24.44 -18.20 7.66
CA SER A 110 25.45 -17.44 8.40
C SER A 110 25.33 -17.61 9.92
N VAL A 111 24.10 -17.64 10.44
CA VAL A 111 23.81 -17.89 11.87
C VAL A 111 24.23 -19.32 12.26
N LEU A 112 23.88 -20.33 11.45
CA LEU A 112 24.27 -21.72 11.72
C LEU A 112 25.78 -21.89 11.74
N LEU A 113 26.48 -21.26 10.80
CA LEU A 113 27.94 -21.26 10.74
C LEU A 113 28.57 -20.56 11.96
N LEU A 114 27.99 -19.45 12.40
CA LEU A 114 28.45 -18.75 13.61
C LEU A 114 28.25 -19.61 14.86
N VAL A 115 27.08 -20.24 15.02
CA VAL A 115 26.81 -21.14 16.15
C VAL A 115 27.77 -22.33 16.14
N ALA A 116 28.06 -22.89 14.96
CA ALA A 116 29.05 -23.96 14.82
C ALA A 116 30.46 -23.49 15.18
N ALA A 117 30.87 -22.29 14.75
CA ALA A 117 32.17 -21.70 15.09
C ALA A 117 32.31 -21.49 16.60
N VAL A 118 31.31 -20.88 17.25
CA VAL A 118 31.28 -20.66 18.71
C VAL A 118 31.31 -21.98 19.47
N ALA A 119 30.54 -22.98 19.04
CA ALA A 119 30.56 -24.30 19.65
C ALA A 119 31.93 -24.98 19.51
N ALA A 120 32.57 -24.89 18.35
CA ALA A 120 33.92 -25.41 18.12
C ALA A 120 34.96 -24.72 19.04
N SER A 121 34.92 -23.39 19.15
CA SER A 121 35.80 -22.64 20.05
C SER A 121 35.56 -23.01 21.53
N LEU A 122 34.31 -23.17 21.97
CA LEU A 122 33.98 -23.57 23.35
C LEU A 122 34.39 -25.01 23.69
N LEU A 123 34.38 -25.90 22.69
CA LEU A 123 34.83 -27.29 22.83
C LEU A 123 36.36 -27.43 22.75
N GLY A 124 37.10 -26.31 22.64
CA GLY A 124 38.55 -26.31 22.55
C GLY A 124 39.07 -26.90 21.24
N ALA A 125 38.30 -26.78 20.15
CA ALA A 125 38.75 -27.21 18.83
C ALA A 125 40.06 -26.48 18.44
N PRO A 126 40.97 -27.14 17.71
CA PRO A 126 42.17 -26.49 17.24
C PRO A 126 41.83 -25.33 16.29
N ARG A 127 42.66 -24.27 16.33
CA ARG A 127 42.52 -23.02 15.53
C ARG A 127 42.25 -23.23 14.04
N GLY A 128 42.64 -24.37 13.47
CA GLY A 128 42.38 -24.72 12.08
C GLY A 128 40.93 -25.09 11.76
N VAL A 129 40.04 -25.20 12.75
CA VAL A 129 38.64 -25.64 12.56
C VAL A 129 37.64 -24.50 12.82
N ASP A 130 37.85 -23.68 13.85
CA ASP A 130 36.94 -22.59 14.20
C ASP A 130 37.18 -21.31 13.39
N GLU A 131 38.43 -20.93 13.11
CA GLU A 131 38.76 -19.76 12.27
C GLU A 131 38.11 -19.82 10.87
N PRO A 132 38.17 -20.95 10.12
CA PRO A 132 37.49 -21.04 8.82
C PRO A 132 35.96 -20.96 8.93
N LEU A 133 35.37 -21.44 10.03
CA LEU A 133 33.93 -21.34 10.26
C LEU A 133 33.49 -19.90 10.49
N TYR A 134 34.26 -19.11 11.25
CA TYR A 134 34.01 -17.67 11.40
C TYR A 134 34.14 -16.95 10.05
N LEU A 135 35.20 -17.20 9.29
CA LEU A 135 35.40 -16.60 7.97
C LEU A 135 34.28 -16.98 6.98
N LEU A 136 33.82 -18.23 6.99
CA LEU A 136 32.71 -18.67 6.14
C LEU A 136 31.39 -18.00 6.55
N SER A 137 31.14 -17.87 7.86
CA SER A 137 29.98 -17.11 8.38
C SER A 137 30.02 -15.65 7.92
N MET A 138 31.19 -15.00 8.04
CA MET A 138 31.41 -13.63 7.57
C MET A 138 31.18 -13.49 6.06
N ALA A 139 31.68 -14.44 5.25
CA ALA A 139 31.50 -14.41 3.81
C ALA A 139 30.02 -14.52 3.41
N VAL A 140 29.29 -15.46 4.03
CA VAL A 140 27.86 -15.70 3.72
C VAL A 140 26.97 -14.56 4.20
N GLY A 141 27.15 -14.12 5.45
CA GLY A 141 26.33 -13.04 6.05
C GLY A 141 26.71 -11.65 5.53
N GLY A 142 27.98 -11.44 5.21
CA GLY A 142 28.53 -10.17 4.76
C GLY A 142 28.44 -9.94 3.26
N TRP A 143 28.15 -10.95 2.43
CA TRP A 143 28.06 -10.77 0.97
C TRP A 143 27.10 -9.64 0.54
N PRO A 144 25.85 -9.56 1.06
CA PRO A 144 24.95 -8.46 0.72
C PRO A 144 25.50 -7.09 1.16
N VAL A 145 26.13 -7.04 2.34
CA VAL A 145 26.74 -5.81 2.89
C VAL A 145 27.90 -5.36 2.02
N ALA A 146 28.78 -6.29 1.62
CA ALA A 146 29.92 -6.00 0.75
C ALA A 146 29.45 -5.46 -0.61
N TYR A 147 28.42 -6.08 -1.20
CA TYR A 147 27.83 -5.59 -2.45
C TYR A 147 27.27 -4.16 -2.30
N ALA A 148 26.50 -3.91 -1.24
CA ALA A 148 25.92 -2.59 -0.96
C ALA A 148 27.01 -1.53 -0.70
N ALA A 149 28.03 -1.87 0.08
CA ALA A 149 29.17 -1.02 0.38
C ALA A 149 29.97 -0.65 -0.88
N LEU A 150 30.28 -1.62 -1.73
CA LEU A 150 30.95 -1.39 -3.02
C LEU A 150 30.13 -0.46 -3.92
N ALA A 151 28.82 -0.64 -3.93
CA ALA A 151 27.91 0.21 -4.68
C ALA A 151 27.86 1.65 -4.10
N ALA A 152 27.87 1.80 -2.77
CA ALA A 152 27.90 3.08 -2.07
C ALA A 152 29.21 3.85 -2.35
N VAL A 153 30.37 3.17 -2.26
CA VAL A 153 31.69 3.76 -2.57
C VAL A 153 31.74 4.26 -4.02
N ARG A 154 31.26 3.46 -4.99
CA ARG A 154 31.17 3.89 -6.41
C ARG A 154 30.35 5.16 -6.60
N ARG A 155 29.38 5.41 -5.71
CA ARG A 155 28.51 6.60 -5.73
C ARG A 155 29.04 7.74 -4.85
N ARG A 156 30.25 7.62 -4.30
CA ARG A 156 30.85 8.58 -3.34
C ARG A 156 29.97 8.82 -2.11
N ALA A 157 29.25 7.78 -1.67
CA ALA A 157 28.47 7.79 -0.43
C ALA A 157 29.19 6.94 0.62
N LEU A 158 29.35 7.49 1.83
CA LEU A 158 29.84 6.77 2.99
C LEU A 158 28.63 6.45 3.87
N ASP A 159 28.09 5.25 3.71
CA ASP A 159 26.98 4.75 4.50
C ASP A 159 27.44 3.71 5.53
N MET A 160 26.49 3.19 6.29
CA MET A 160 26.74 2.16 7.29
C MET A 160 27.33 0.87 6.69
N ASN A 161 26.98 0.51 5.44
CA ASN A 161 27.53 -0.68 4.79
C ASN A 161 29.03 -0.52 4.55
N VAL A 162 29.47 0.68 4.16
CA VAL A 162 30.91 0.98 4.01
C VAL A 162 31.65 0.84 5.34
N LEU A 163 31.09 1.40 6.42
CA LEU A 163 31.67 1.26 7.76
C LEU A 163 31.77 -0.21 8.19
N MET A 164 30.69 -0.96 7.99
CA MET A 164 30.64 -2.39 8.32
C MET A 164 31.63 -3.23 7.52
N LEU A 165 31.76 -2.98 6.22
CA LEU A 165 32.71 -3.68 5.38
C LEU A 165 34.16 -3.38 5.83
N LEU A 166 34.47 -2.12 6.12
CA LEU A 166 35.79 -1.73 6.63
C LEU A 166 36.08 -2.35 8.00
N ALA A 167 35.11 -2.37 8.91
CA ALA A 167 35.24 -3.02 10.21
C ALA A 167 35.45 -4.53 10.07
N ALA A 168 34.71 -5.21 9.18
CA ALA A 168 34.87 -6.64 8.92
C ALA A 168 36.25 -6.97 8.32
N VAL A 169 36.73 -6.17 7.35
CA VAL A 169 38.08 -6.30 6.80
C VAL A 169 39.14 -6.02 7.87
N GLY A 170 38.92 -5.01 8.70
CA GLY A 170 39.79 -4.68 9.83
C GLY A 170 39.90 -5.81 10.84
N ALA A 171 38.77 -6.43 11.20
CA ALA A 171 38.69 -7.59 12.09
C ALA A 171 39.51 -8.77 11.56
N VAL A 172 39.40 -9.08 10.25
CA VAL A 172 40.24 -10.09 9.59
C VAL A 172 41.72 -9.70 9.65
N GLY A 173 42.04 -8.42 9.44
CA GLY A 173 43.41 -7.91 9.47
C GLY A 173 44.10 -8.00 10.83
N ILE A 174 43.34 -7.91 11.93
CA ILE A 174 43.85 -8.03 13.32
C ILE A 174 43.70 -9.44 13.90
N GLY A 175 43.11 -10.39 13.16
CA GLY A 175 42.86 -11.76 13.63
C GLY A 175 41.63 -11.94 14.53
N GLU A 176 40.79 -10.91 14.69
CA GLU A 176 39.58 -10.93 15.51
C GLU A 176 38.36 -11.44 14.72
N TYR A 177 38.44 -12.68 14.21
CA TYR A 177 37.41 -13.25 13.33
C TYR A 177 36.04 -13.40 14.02
N ALA A 178 36.04 -13.70 15.33
CA ALA A 178 34.82 -13.86 16.09
C ALA A 178 33.99 -12.56 16.15
N GLU A 179 34.65 -11.43 16.42
CA GLU A 179 34.00 -10.11 16.46
C GLU A 179 33.43 -9.72 15.09
N GLY A 180 34.21 -9.93 14.02
CA GLY A 180 33.76 -9.68 12.65
C GLY A 180 32.53 -10.52 12.25
N ALA A 181 32.50 -11.79 12.67
CA ALA A 181 31.37 -12.68 12.40
C ALA A 181 30.11 -12.26 13.17
N TRP A 182 30.23 -11.91 14.45
CA TRP A 182 29.11 -11.42 15.25
C TRP A 182 28.46 -10.17 14.63
N VAL A 183 29.28 -9.18 14.27
CA VAL A 183 28.81 -7.92 13.67
C VAL A 183 28.03 -8.18 12.37
N LEU A 184 28.57 -8.99 11.46
CA LEU A 184 27.92 -9.28 10.16
C LEU A 184 26.64 -10.09 10.32
N VAL A 185 26.63 -11.09 11.20
CA VAL A 185 25.45 -11.95 11.42
C VAL A 185 24.31 -11.18 12.08
N LEU A 186 24.58 -10.40 13.12
CA LEU A 186 23.55 -9.60 13.79
C LEU A 186 22.88 -8.63 12.82
N PHE A 187 23.67 -7.99 11.95
CA PHE A 187 23.16 -7.12 10.90
C PHE A 187 22.33 -7.87 9.85
N ALA A 188 22.80 -9.04 9.40
CA ALA A 188 22.08 -9.88 8.46
C ALA A 188 20.74 -10.39 9.02
N VAL A 189 20.66 -10.63 10.33
CA VAL A 189 19.41 -10.96 11.03
C VAL A 189 18.47 -9.76 11.07
N GLY A 190 18.96 -8.59 11.50
CA GLY A 190 18.16 -7.37 11.58
C GLY A 190 17.52 -6.98 10.25
N THR A 191 18.32 -6.96 9.18
CA THR A 191 17.87 -6.60 7.83
C THR A 191 16.90 -7.62 7.22
N THR A 192 17.04 -8.91 7.53
CA THR A 192 16.09 -9.95 7.09
C THR A 192 14.76 -9.87 7.84
N LEU A 193 14.78 -9.56 9.14
CA LEU A 193 13.56 -9.31 9.90
C LEU A 193 12.81 -8.09 9.38
N GLU A 194 13.54 -7.03 9.01
CA GLU A 194 13.00 -5.83 8.39
C GLU A 194 12.33 -6.11 7.03
N SER A 195 13.02 -6.84 6.13
CA SER A 195 12.47 -7.17 4.81
C SER A 195 11.20 -8.02 4.91
N PHE A 196 11.16 -8.95 5.88
CA PHE A 196 9.98 -9.77 6.14
C PHE A 196 8.78 -8.92 6.62
N ALA A 197 9.03 -7.93 7.47
CA ALA A 197 8.00 -7.01 7.96
C ALA A 197 7.37 -6.19 6.82
N LEU A 198 8.21 -5.68 5.92
CA LEU A 198 7.80 -4.84 4.79
C LEU A 198 7.01 -5.62 3.73
N ALA A 199 7.39 -6.87 3.45
CA ALA A 199 6.74 -7.72 2.44
C ALA A 199 5.25 -7.98 2.73
N ARG A 200 4.84 -8.02 4.01
CA ARG A 200 3.44 -8.27 4.39
C ARG A 200 2.53 -7.05 4.16
N SER A 201 3.07 -5.84 4.17
CA SER A 201 2.31 -4.59 3.95
C SER A 201 1.83 -4.44 2.50
N ARG A 202 2.69 -4.83 1.54
CA ARG A 202 2.51 -4.62 0.09
C ARG A 202 1.23 -5.22 -0.50
N ARG A 203 0.76 -6.35 0.06
CA ARG A 203 -0.43 -7.07 -0.42
C ARG A 203 -1.74 -6.27 -0.29
N SER A 204 -1.79 -5.22 0.53
CA SER A 204 -3.02 -4.44 0.73
C SER A 204 -3.32 -3.45 -0.41
N VAL A 205 -2.29 -3.01 -1.15
CA VAL A 205 -2.46 -2.09 -2.30
C VAL A 205 -2.80 -2.86 -3.57
N GLU A 206 -2.24 -4.06 -3.72
CA GLU A 206 -2.56 -4.96 -4.84
C GLU A 206 -4.07 -5.32 -4.85
N ALA A 207 -4.67 -5.54 -3.68
CA ALA A 207 -6.10 -5.83 -3.54
C ALA A 207 -7.02 -4.70 -4.04
N LEU A 208 -6.58 -3.43 -4.01
CA LEU A 208 -7.35 -2.32 -4.59
C LEU A 208 -7.30 -2.30 -6.12
N MET A 209 -6.20 -2.76 -6.71
CA MET A 209 -6.04 -2.80 -8.18
C MET A 209 -6.79 -3.96 -8.82
N GLU A 210 -7.07 -5.03 -8.07
CA GLU A 210 -7.90 -6.17 -8.52
C GLU A 210 -9.40 -5.83 -8.65
N LEU A 211 -9.83 -4.65 -8.16
CA LEU A 211 -11.24 -4.24 -8.19
C LEU A 211 -11.73 -3.82 -9.59
N ALA A 212 -10.86 -3.37 -10.48
CA ALA A 212 -11.25 -2.99 -11.84
C ALA A 212 -10.93 -4.12 -12.85
N PRO A 213 -11.88 -4.48 -13.74
CA PRO A 213 -11.63 -5.51 -14.75
C PRO A 213 -10.60 -5.07 -15.80
N ALA A 214 -9.80 -6.03 -16.28
CA ALA A 214 -8.74 -5.80 -17.27
C ALA A 214 -9.25 -5.66 -18.73
N GLU A 215 -10.51 -5.99 -18.98
CA GLU A 215 -11.14 -5.84 -20.29
C GLU A 215 -12.49 -5.13 -20.15
N ALA A 216 -12.89 -4.41 -21.19
CA ALA A 216 -14.19 -3.78 -21.30
C ALA A 216 -14.83 -4.02 -22.68
N VAL A 217 -16.15 -3.94 -22.73
CA VAL A 217 -16.92 -4.07 -23.98
C VAL A 217 -17.17 -2.68 -24.56
N VAL A 218 -16.42 -2.33 -25.61
CA VAL A 218 -16.58 -1.06 -26.33
C VAL A 218 -17.65 -1.22 -27.41
N VAL A 219 -18.50 -0.21 -27.56
CA VAL A 219 -19.54 -0.11 -28.58
C VAL A 219 -19.09 0.85 -29.68
N GLU A 220 -18.78 0.32 -30.85
CA GLU A 220 -18.37 1.09 -32.04
C GLU A 220 -19.26 0.71 -33.23
N GLY A 221 -19.94 1.69 -33.85
CA GLY A 221 -20.78 1.44 -35.03
C GLY A 221 -21.94 0.45 -34.80
N GLY A 222 -22.39 0.29 -33.54
CA GLY A 222 -23.43 -0.68 -33.15
C GLY A 222 -22.91 -2.10 -32.90
N HIS A 223 -21.61 -2.34 -33.03
CA HIS A 223 -20.97 -3.61 -32.72
C HIS A 223 -20.24 -3.57 -31.38
N GLU A 224 -20.33 -4.65 -30.62
CA GLU A 224 -19.64 -4.83 -29.34
C GLU A 224 -18.31 -5.56 -29.55
N ARG A 225 -17.21 -5.00 -29.00
CA ARG A 225 -15.89 -5.64 -29.01
C ARG A 225 -15.26 -5.57 -27.63
N ARG A 226 -14.72 -6.69 -27.15
CA ARG A 226 -13.87 -6.71 -25.95
C ARG A 226 -12.49 -6.17 -26.27
N ILE A 227 -12.05 -5.20 -25.48
CA ILE A 227 -10.76 -4.52 -25.62
C ILE A 227 -10.15 -4.38 -24.22
N ALA A 228 -8.82 -4.51 -24.11
CA ALA A 228 -8.09 -4.22 -22.88
C ALA A 228 -8.29 -2.76 -22.46
N VAL A 229 -8.53 -2.51 -21.17
CA VAL A 229 -8.85 -1.14 -20.67
C VAL A 229 -7.76 -0.11 -20.98
N GLU A 230 -6.51 -0.53 -21.11
CA GLU A 230 -5.38 0.34 -21.43
C GLU A 230 -5.42 0.90 -22.85
N GLN A 231 -6.18 0.26 -23.75
CA GLN A 231 -6.29 0.65 -25.16
C GLN A 231 -7.51 1.54 -25.43
N ILE A 232 -8.36 1.77 -24.41
CA ILE A 232 -9.61 2.51 -24.56
C ILE A 232 -9.34 4.00 -24.44
N ALA A 233 -9.73 4.75 -25.46
CA ALA A 233 -9.59 6.21 -25.50
C ALA A 233 -10.71 6.93 -24.75
N VAL A 234 -10.41 8.13 -24.26
CA VAL A 234 -11.42 9.05 -23.71
C VAL A 234 -12.47 9.36 -24.78
N GLY A 235 -13.74 9.34 -24.39
CA GLY A 235 -14.88 9.54 -25.28
C GLY A 235 -15.46 8.27 -25.88
N ALA A 236 -14.79 7.11 -25.76
CA ALA A 236 -15.32 5.82 -26.17
C ALA A 236 -16.59 5.45 -25.37
N LEU A 237 -17.50 4.70 -26.00
CA LEU A 237 -18.71 4.18 -25.36
C LEU A 237 -18.47 2.74 -24.91
N VAL A 238 -18.69 2.48 -23.63
CA VAL A 238 -18.51 1.16 -23.02
C VAL A 238 -19.86 0.66 -22.52
N ARG A 239 -20.24 -0.55 -22.90
CA ARG A 239 -21.43 -1.23 -22.39
C ARG A 239 -21.10 -1.95 -21.09
N ILE A 240 -21.92 -1.73 -20.07
CA ILE A 240 -21.78 -2.34 -18.75
C ILE A 240 -23.07 -3.06 -18.42
N ARG A 241 -22.99 -4.38 -18.25
CA ARG A 241 -24.14 -5.24 -17.95
C ARG A 241 -24.44 -5.28 -16.44
N PRO A 242 -25.64 -5.70 -16.05
CA PRO A 242 -25.96 -5.96 -14.65
C PRO A 242 -24.98 -6.98 -14.04
N GLY A 243 -24.48 -6.72 -12.84
CA GLY A 243 -23.47 -7.53 -12.15
C GLY A 243 -22.03 -7.30 -12.61
N GLU A 244 -21.77 -6.49 -13.65
CA GLU A 244 -20.41 -6.17 -14.08
C GLU A 244 -19.83 -5.00 -13.29
N ARG A 245 -18.52 -5.05 -13.04
CA ARG A 245 -17.79 -3.91 -12.48
C ARG A 245 -17.46 -2.90 -13.55
N LEU A 246 -17.44 -1.64 -13.17
CA LEU A 246 -17.13 -0.55 -14.07
C LEU A 246 -15.63 -0.54 -14.39
N PRO A 247 -15.21 -0.61 -15.66
CA PRO A 247 -13.81 -0.70 -16.04
C PRO A 247 -13.06 0.64 -15.95
N LEU A 248 -13.76 1.74 -16.25
CA LEU A 248 -13.19 3.08 -16.37
C LEU A 248 -14.18 4.11 -15.80
N ASP A 249 -13.65 5.26 -15.36
CA ASP A 249 -14.50 6.39 -15.00
C ASP A 249 -15.18 6.94 -16.25
N GLY A 250 -16.42 7.39 -16.09
CA GLY A 250 -17.20 7.94 -17.20
C GLY A 250 -18.46 8.66 -16.77
N THR A 251 -19.23 9.04 -17.76
CA THR A 251 -20.59 9.59 -17.61
C THR A 251 -21.58 8.68 -18.30
N VAL A 252 -22.71 8.40 -17.67
CA VAL A 252 -23.78 7.60 -18.29
C VAL A 252 -24.29 8.35 -19.53
N ALA A 253 -24.20 7.70 -20.68
CA ALA A 253 -24.71 8.21 -21.95
C ALA A 253 -26.13 7.69 -22.24
N ASP A 254 -26.43 6.46 -21.82
CA ASP A 254 -27.72 5.80 -22.03
C ASP A 254 -27.95 4.70 -20.98
N GLY A 255 -29.22 4.45 -20.66
CA GLY A 255 -29.66 3.50 -19.63
C GLY A 255 -29.82 4.13 -18.24
N ALA A 256 -30.43 3.36 -17.33
CA ALA A 256 -30.57 3.71 -15.91
C ALA A 256 -30.32 2.45 -15.07
N SER A 257 -29.60 2.60 -13.96
CA SER A 257 -29.24 1.49 -13.07
C SER A 257 -28.84 2.02 -11.69
N SER A 258 -28.87 1.16 -10.68
CA SER A 258 -28.21 1.40 -9.41
C SER A 258 -26.76 0.89 -9.44
N VAL A 259 -25.84 1.69 -8.91
CA VAL A 259 -24.40 1.40 -8.85
C VAL A 259 -23.95 1.37 -7.39
N ASP A 260 -23.37 0.25 -6.98
CA ASP A 260 -22.75 0.11 -5.66
C ASP A 260 -21.34 0.73 -5.68
N GLU A 261 -21.24 1.91 -5.06
CA GLU A 261 -20.00 2.69 -4.92
C GLU A 261 -19.29 2.45 -3.58
N SER A 262 -19.66 1.42 -2.81
CA SER A 262 -19.12 1.15 -1.46
C SER A 262 -17.60 1.00 -1.44
N ALA A 263 -17.01 0.44 -2.50
CA ALA A 263 -15.57 0.26 -2.63
C ALA A 263 -14.78 1.58 -2.68
N LEU A 264 -15.43 2.70 -3.06
CA LEU A 264 -14.80 4.03 -3.14
C LEU A 264 -15.31 4.98 -2.06
N THR A 265 -16.61 4.98 -1.79
CA THR A 265 -17.27 5.95 -0.90
C THR A 265 -17.44 5.44 0.52
N GLY A 266 -17.40 4.11 0.72
CA GLY A 266 -17.75 3.48 1.99
C GLY A 266 -19.26 3.40 2.27
N GLU A 267 -20.09 4.10 1.49
CA GLU A 267 -21.55 4.07 1.65
C GLU A 267 -22.12 2.78 1.07
N SER A 268 -22.90 2.05 1.87
CA SER A 268 -23.39 0.70 1.55
C SER A 268 -24.68 0.69 0.72
N LEU A 269 -25.32 1.85 0.53
CA LEU A 269 -26.51 1.98 -0.29
C LEU A 269 -26.11 2.26 -1.74
N PRO A 270 -26.55 1.45 -2.71
CA PRO A 270 -26.34 1.73 -4.13
C PRO A 270 -26.90 3.11 -4.51
N VAL A 271 -26.17 3.81 -5.37
CA VAL A 271 -26.54 5.12 -5.88
C VAL A 271 -27.20 4.94 -7.25
N GLU A 272 -28.39 5.50 -7.41
CA GLU A 272 -29.12 5.50 -8.69
C GLU A 272 -28.40 6.39 -9.71
N LYS A 273 -28.29 5.91 -10.95
CA LYS A 273 -27.61 6.59 -12.06
C LYS A 273 -28.49 6.67 -13.29
N GLU A 274 -28.57 7.85 -13.86
CA GLU A 274 -29.30 8.18 -15.10
C GLU A 274 -28.37 8.88 -16.11
N PRO A 275 -28.78 9.07 -17.38
CA PRO A 275 -27.96 9.75 -18.38
C PRO A 275 -27.52 11.14 -17.91
N GLY A 276 -26.21 11.39 -17.96
CA GLY A 276 -25.56 12.59 -17.43
C GLY A 276 -24.81 12.39 -16.12
N ASP A 277 -25.14 11.35 -15.34
CA ASP A 277 -24.48 11.09 -14.06
C ASP A 277 -23.08 10.51 -14.23
N GLN A 278 -22.20 10.82 -13.26
CA GLN A 278 -20.85 10.25 -13.20
C GLN A 278 -20.86 8.86 -12.59
N VAL A 279 -19.97 8.02 -13.11
CA VAL A 279 -19.70 6.67 -12.63
C VAL A 279 -18.20 6.40 -12.58
N PHE A 280 -17.77 5.57 -11.65
CA PHE A 280 -16.34 5.41 -11.32
C PHE A 280 -15.85 3.99 -11.57
N ALA A 281 -14.57 3.84 -11.91
CA ALA A 281 -13.94 2.53 -12.09
C ALA A 281 -13.93 1.72 -10.79
N GLY A 282 -14.16 0.41 -10.89
CA GLY A 282 -14.16 -0.55 -9.79
C GLY A 282 -15.49 -0.68 -9.03
N THR A 283 -16.45 0.24 -9.23
CA THR A 283 -17.80 0.14 -8.65
C THR A 283 -18.61 -0.96 -9.36
N LEU A 284 -19.67 -1.46 -8.72
CA LEU A 284 -20.47 -2.57 -9.25
C LEU A 284 -21.79 -2.07 -9.81
N ASN A 285 -22.07 -2.38 -11.06
CA ASN A 285 -23.38 -2.14 -11.65
C ASN A 285 -24.36 -3.23 -11.18
N ALA A 286 -25.48 -2.86 -10.53
CA ALA A 286 -26.37 -3.85 -9.93
C ALA A 286 -27.39 -4.41 -10.93
N HIS A 287 -28.30 -3.59 -11.46
CA HIS A 287 -29.52 -4.10 -12.12
C HIS A 287 -29.71 -3.75 -13.59
N GLY A 288 -29.52 -2.49 -13.99
CA GLY A 288 -29.76 -2.01 -15.35
C GLY A 288 -28.51 -2.08 -16.23
N ALA A 289 -28.68 -2.14 -17.54
CA ALA A 289 -27.57 -2.01 -18.47
C ALA A 289 -27.23 -0.52 -18.67
N LEU A 290 -25.96 -0.16 -18.54
CA LEU A 290 -25.48 1.20 -18.75
C LEU A 290 -24.61 1.27 -20.00
N THR A 291 -24.76 2.34 -20.76
CA THR A 291 -23.76 2.76 -21.76
C THR A 291 -23.02 3.96 -21.19
N VAL A 292 -21.72 3.82 -20.95
CA VAL A 292 -20.90 4.82 -20.29
C VAL A 292 -19.93 5.43 -21.29
N ARG A 293 -19.91 6.76 -21.36
CA ARG A 293 -18.88 7.51 -22.10
C ARG A 293 -17.66 7.70 -21.20
N VAL A 294 -16.53 7.15 -21.62
CA VAL A 294 -15.27 7.20 -20.87
C VAL A 294 -14.79 8.64 -20.73
N THR A 295 -14.46 9.07 -19.51
CA THR A 295 -13.94 10.42 -19.21
C THR A 295 -12.46 10.43 -18.85
N SER A 296 -11.88 9.29 -18.48
CA SER A 296 -10.46 9.15 -18.15
C SER A 296 -9.89 7.84 -18.66
N VAL A 297 -8.58 7.83 -18.94
CA VAL A 297 -7.83 6.59 -19.25
C VAL A 297 -7.64 5.76 -17.97
N ALA A 298 -7.39 4.46 -18.11
CA ALA A 298 -7.22 3.53 -16.97
C ALA A 298 -6.19 4.03 -15.94
N ALA A 299 -5.09 4.62 -16.42
CA ALA A 299 -4.02 5.16 -15.59
C ALA A 299 -4.45 6.38 -14.75
N ASP A 300 -5.49 7.09 -15.16
CA ASP A 300 -5.98 8.33 -14.54
C ASP A 300 -7.42 8.17 -14.01
N SER A 301 -7.86 6.93 -13.75
CA SER A 301 -9.12 6.68 -13.07
C SER A 301 -9.06 7.11 -11.60
N THR A 302 -10.23 7.29 -10.99
CA THR A 302 -10.37 7.62 -9.57
C THR A 302 -9.79 6.52 -8.70
N LEU A 303 -10.06 5.26 -9.04
CA LEU A 303 -9.45 4.11 -8.38
C LEU A 303 -7.92 4.12 -8.50
N ALA A 304 -7.36 4.43 -9.68
CA ALA A 304 -5.92 4.54 -9.86
C ALA A 304 -5.30 5.72 -9.08
N ARG A 305 -6.03 6.85 -8.94
CA ARG A 305 -5.62 7.97 -8.08
C ARG A 305 -5.61 7.57 -6.61
N VAL A 306 -6.67 6.93 -6.12
CA VAL A 306 -6.74 6.44 -4.74
C VAL A 306 -5.63 5.43 -4.48
N ALA A 307 -5.42 4.46 -5.37
CA ALA A 307 -4.34 3.48 -5.25
C ALA A 307 -2.95 4.15 -5.20
N ARG A 308 -2.70 5.18 -6.01
CA ARG A 308 -1.46 5.98 -5.95
C ARG A 308 -1.30 6.71 -4.62
N LEU A 309 -2.33 7.42 -4.16
CA LEU A 309 -2.29 8.14 -2.89
C LEU A 309 -2.02 7.19 -1.72
N VAL A 310 -2.63 6.00 -1.75
CA VAL A 310 -2.37 4.96 -0.75
C VAL A 310 -0.94 4.42 -0.88
N ALA A 311 -0.45 4.14 -2.09
CA ALA A 311 0.91 3.68 -2.32
C ALA A 311 1.97 4.73 -1.91
N GLU A 312 1.70 6.00 -2.16
CA GLU A 312 2.49 7.16 -1.73
C GLU A 312 2.56 7.25 -0.21
N ALA A 313 1.42 7.11 0.45
CA ALA A 313 1.36 7.10 1.92
C ALA A 313 2.11 5.91 2.53
N GLN A 314 2.06 4.73 1.89
CA GLN A 314 2.70 3.50 2.37
C GLN A 314 4.19 3.40 2.04
N GLY A 315 4.72 4.20 1.11
CA GLY A 315 6.13 4.19 0.72
C GLY A 315 7.08 4.85 1.72
N SER A 316 6.60 5.18 2.92
CA SER A 316 7.29 6.08 3.84
C SER A 316 7.92 5.30 5.01
N GLN A 317 9.25 5.43 5.17
CA GLN A 317 9.98 4.87 6.33
C GLN A 317 9.46 5.47 7.62
N ALA A 318 9.41 4.67 8.69
CA ALA A 318 9.06 5.16 10.01
C ALA A 318 10.00 6.32 10.43
N PRO A 319 9.53 7.35 11.16
CA PRO A 319 10.35 8.49 11.53
C PRO A 319 11.63 8.09 12.29
N SER A 320 11.56 7.04 13.12
CA SER A 320 12.73 6.53 13.86
C SER A 320 13.75 5.86 12.94
N GLU A 321 13.32 5.16 11.89
CA GLU A 321 14.22 4.57 10.88
C GLU A 321 14.97 5.68 10.12
N ARG A 322 14.26 6.75 9.72
CA ARG A 322 14.88 7.93 9.08
C ARG A 322 15.88 8.62 9.99
N PHE A 323 15.66 8.58 11.32
CA PHE A 323 16.58 9.12 12.30
C PHE A 323 17.88 8.31 12.33
N VAL A 324 17.80 6.98 12.40
CA VAL A 324 18.98 6.09 12.36
C VAL A 324 19.79 6.31 11.07
N ASP A 325 19.12 6.39 9.91
CA ASP A 325 19.77 6.70 8.64
C ASP A 325 20.49 8.06 8.63
N ARG A 326 19.88 9.08 9.25
CA ARG A 326 20.47 10.42 9.35
C ARG A 326 21.66 10.43 10.30
N PHE A 327 21.53 9.75 11.44
CA PHE A 327 22.62 9.56 12.38
C PHE A 327 23.82 8.90 11.70
N ALA A 328 23.61 7.79 10.99
CA ALA A 328 24.66 7.05 10.30
C ALA A 328 25.42 7.93 9.28
N ARG A 329 24.71 8.74 8.49
CA ARG A 329 25.33 9.65 7.49
C ARG A 329 26.29 10.68 8.08
N VAL A 330 26.12 11.06 9.34
CA VAL A 330 27.00 12.01 10.03
C VAL A 330 28.04 11.26 10.86
N TYR A 331 27.62 10.20 11.56
CA TYR A 331 28.46 9.40 12.43
C TYR A 331 29.58 8.66 11.66
N THR A 332 29.24 7.99 10.55
CA THR A 332 30.19 7.22 9.75
C THR A 332 31.40 8.02 9.26
N PRO A 333 31.25 9.19 8.60
CA PRO A 333 32.42 9.96 8.15
C PRO A 333 33.26 10.50 9.32
N ILE A 334 32.64 10.84 10.46
CA ILE A 334 33.37 11.29 11.65
C ILE A 334 34.24 10.16 12.19
N VAL A 335 33.66 8.98 12.43
CA VAL A 335 34.39 7.81 12.93
C VAL A 335 35.51 7.42 11.99
N LEU A 336 35.25 7.38 10.67
CA LEU A 336 36.27 7.06 9.68
C LEU A 336 37.40 8.09 9.70
N GLY A 337 37.08 9.38 9.80
CA GLY A 337 38.07 10.45 9.92
C GLY A 337 38.93 10.30 11.18
N VAL A 338 38.33 9.97 12.32
CA VAL A 338 39.05 9.71 13.58
C VAL A 338 39.92 8.46 13.47
N ALA A 339 39.43 7.37 12.86
CA ALA A 339 40.22 6.17 12.67
C ALA A 339 41.44 6.41 11.78
N VAL A 340 41.29 7.14 10.67
CA VAL A 340 42.41 7.56 9.83
C VAL A 340 43.38 8.46 10.60
N ALA A 341 42.87 9.40 11.40
CA ALA A 341 43.71 10.24 12.23
C ALA A 341 44.54 9.43 13.24
N ILE A 342 43.94 8.43 13.90
CA ILE A 342 44.62 7.52 14.83
C ILE A 342 45.67 6.66 14.10
N ALA A 343 45.36 6.20 12.89
CA ALA A 343 46.29 5.40 12.10
C ALA A 343 47.51 6.20 11.59
N VAL A 344 47.36 7.52 11.39
CA VAL A 344 48.36 8.34 10.68
C VAL A 344 49.11 9.32 11.57
N LEU A 345 48.43 10.07 12.46
CA LEU A 345 49.09 11.13 13.26
C LEU A 345 50.16 10.60 14.21
N PRO A 346 49.93 9.56 15.04
CA PRO A 346 50.94 9.08 15.97
C PRO A 346 52.18 8.50 15.28
N PRO A 347 52.05 7.70 14.19
CA PRO A 347 53.23 7.28 13.42
C PRO A 347 54.02 8.43 12.80
N LEU A 348 53.34 9.48 12.33
CA LEU A 348 54.03 10.70 11.85
C LEU A 348 54.82 11.41 12.95
N LEU A 349 54.45 11.22 14.22
CA LEU A 349 55.16 11.74 15.40
C LEU A 349 56.21 10.75 15.96
N GLY A 350 56.47 9.64 15.26
CA GLY A 350 57.50 8.65 15.63
C GLY A 350 57.01 7.49 16.50
N ALA A 351 55.69 7.29 16.63
CA ALA A 351 55.14 6.14 17.34
C ALA A 351 55.07 4.88 16.46
N ASP A 352 54.92 3.71 17.10
CA ASP A 352 54.88 2.40 16.44
C ASP A 352 53.68 2.23 15.50
N VAL A 353 53.94 1.91 14.22
CA VAL A 353 52.91 1.81 13.17
C VAL A 353 51.91 0.70 13.48
N ASP A 354 52.39 -0.48 13.88
CA ASP A 354 51.55 -1.66 14.09
C ASP A 354 50.57 -1.44 15.23
N THR A 355 51.04 -0.85 16.34
CA THR A 355 50.21 -0.53 17.51
C THR A 355 49.08 0.45 17.15
N TRP A 356 49.38 1.50 16.40
CA TRP A 356 48.40 2.54 16.08
C TRP A 356 47.46 2.14 14.94
N LEU A 357 47.92 1.31 14.01
CA LEU A 357 47.06 0.65 13.02
C LEU A 357 46.08 -0.30 13.72
N TYR A 358 46.57 -1.15 14.64
CA TYR A 358 45.70 -2.02 15.44
C TYR A 358 44.63 -1.22 16.19
N ARG A 359 45.01 -0.11 16.85
CA ARG A 359 44.06 0.76 17.56
C ARG A 359 43.04 1.42 16.64
N ALA A 360 43.43 1.83 15.44
CA ALA A 360 42.51 2.39 14.45
C ALA A 360 41.49 1.35 13.97
N LEU A 361 41.94 0.12 13.68
CA LEU A 361 41.06 -0.99 13.29
C LEU A 361 40.14 -1.40 14.44
N ALA A 362 40.66 -1.47 15.67
CA ALA A 362 39.86 -1.74 16.87
C ALA A 362 38.78 -0.67 17.10
N LEU A 363 39.08 0.62 16.87
CA LEU A 363 38.08 1.68 16.93
C LEU A 363 36.96 1.46 15.92
N LEU A 364 37.28 1.09 14.66
CA LEU A 364 36.26 0.85 13.63
C LEU A 364 35.32 -0.29 14.02
N ILE A 365 35.84 -1.34 14.68
CA ILE A 365 35.04 -2.47 15.17
C ILE A 365 34.11 -2.00 16.29
N VAL A 366 34.65 -1.33 17.32
CA VAL A 366 33.87 -0.84 18.48
C VAL A 366 32.84 0.21 18.06
N ALA A 367 33.13 0.98 17.01
CA ALA A 367 32.23 2.01 16.49
C ALA A 367 31.05 1.47 15.68
N CYS A 368 30.87 0.15 15.51
CA CYS A 368 29.63 -0.34 14.87
C CYS A 368 28.42 0.02 15.75
N PRO A 369 27.46 0.84 15.27
CA PRO A 369 26.23 1.14 16.01
C PRO A 369 25.20 0.00 15.85
N CYS A 370 25.65 -1.25 15.89
CA CYS A 370 24.89 -2.45 15.57
C CYS A 370 23.57 -2.54 16.36
N ALA A 371 23.59 -2.21 17.65
CA ALA A 371 22.40 -2.21 18.50
C ALA A 371 21.37 -1.11 18.14
N LEU A 372 21.85 0.10 17.79
CA LEU A 372 20.99 1.22 17.39
C LEU A 372 20.24 0.92 16.08
N VAL A 373 20.87 0.17 15.19
CA VAL A 373 20.30 -0.18 13.89
C VAL A 373 19.19 -1.21 14.04
N ILE A 374 19.42 -2.22 14.89
CA ILE A 374 18.45 -3.31 15.11
C ILE A 374 17.29 -2.87 16.01
N SER A 375 17.47 -1.82 16.84
CA SER A 375 16.45 -1.43 17.81
C SER A 375 15.11 -1.08 17.15
N VAL A 376 15.11 -0.37 16.02
CA VAL A 376 13.85 0.05 15.37
C VAL A 376 13.13 -1.14 14.70
N PRO A 377 13.76 -1.93 13.80
CA PRO A 377 13.08 -3.06 13.16
C PRO A 377 12.61 -4.11 14.17
N ALA A 378 13.42 -4.44 15.18
CA ALA A 378 13.05 -5.44 16.19
C ALA A 378 11.83 -5.00 17.00
N THR A 379 11.78 -3.73 17.42
CA THR A 379 10.62 -3.19 18.15
C THR A 379 9.37 -3.14 17.28
N VAL A 380 9.49 -2.67 16.04
CA VAL A 380 8.36 -2.57 15.09
C VAL A 380 7.78 -3.95 14.80
N VAL A 381 8.62 -4.94 14.47
CA VAL A 381 8.18 -6.33 14.20
C VAL A 381 7.48 -6.92 15.41
N SER A 382 8.04 -6.73 16.61
CA SER A 382 7.46 -7.25 17.86
C SER A 382 6.09 -6.61 18.13
N ALA A 383 5.95 -5.30 17.93
CA ALA A 383 4.71 -4.56 18.12
C ALA A 383 3.63 -4.98 17.11
N ILE A 384 3.96 -5.04 15.82
CA ILE A 384 3.04 -5.46 14.76
C ILE A 384 2.61 -6.91 14.99
N GLY A 385 3.56 -7.82 15.29
CA GLY A 385 3.25 -9.21 15.58
C GLY A 385 2.37 -9.38 16.83
N GLY A 386 2.58 -8.54 17.85
CA GLY A 386 1.74 -8.49 19.05
C GLY A 386 0.33 -7.96 18.78
N ALA A 387 0.19 -6.95 17.93
CA ALA A 387 -1.10 -6.39 17.52
C ALA A 387 -1.92 -7.38 16.67
N ALA A 388 -1.27 -8.07 15.74
CA ALA A 388 -1.91 -9.06 14.87
C ALA A 388 -2.55 -10.21 15.66
N ARG A 389 -1.91 -10.67 16.74
CA ARG A 389 -2.48 -11.70 17.65
C ARG A 389 -3.75 -11.26 18.37
N ARG A 390 -4.03 -9.95 18.39
CA ARG A 390 -5.24 -9.34 18.99
C ARG A 390 -6.24 -8.87 17.93
N GLY A 391 -6.08 -9.30 16.68
CA GLY A 391 -6.97 -8.90 15.58
C GLY A 391 -6.75 -7.47 15.08
N ILE A 392 -5.67 -6.80 15.48
CA ILE A 392 -5.34 -5.45 15.02
C ILE A 392 -4.33 -5.57 13.87
N LEU A 393 -4.74 -5.17 12.67
CA LEU A 393 -3.87 -5.17 11.50
C LEU A 393 -3.18 -3.81 11.35
N ILE A 394 -1.87 -3.79 11.59
CA ILE A 394 -1.02 -2.62 11.35
C ILE A 394 -0.24 -2.86 10.06
N LYS A 395 -0.35 -1.93 9.10
CA LYS A 395 0.18 -2.11 7.76
C LYS A 395 1.71 -2.04 7.75
N ASP A 396 2.32 -1.06 8.40
CA ASP A 396 3.76 -0.83 8.43
C ASP A 396 4.23 -0.12 9.71
N GLY A 397 5.55 0.06 9.86
CA GLY A 397 6.15 0.73 11.02
C GLY A 397 5.85 2.23 11.12
N GLN A 398 5.62 2.90 10.00
CA GLN A 398 5.19 4.30 9.98
C GLN A 398 3.81 4.43 10.62
N ALA A 399 2.85 3.61 10.19
CA ALA A 399 1.51 3.59 10.74
C ALA A 399 1.50 3.35 12.26
N LEU A 400 2.40 2.50 12.75
CA LEU A 400 2.59 2.26 14.19
C LEU A 400 3.06 3.51 14.94
N GLU A 401 4.09 4.20 14.42
CA GLU A 401 4.63 5.41 15.05
C GLU A 401 3.67 6.60 14.94
N ASP A 402 2.95 6.73 13.84
CA ASP A 402 1.94 7.76 13.66
C ASP A 402 0.79 7.56 14.64
N LEU A 403 0.32 6.33 14.81
CA LEU A 403 -0.69 5.97 15.80
C LEU A 403 -0.27 6.40 17.22
N ALA A 404 1.00 6.25 17.58
CA ALA A 404 1.53 6.68 18.87
C ALA A 404 1.50 8.21 19.08
N ARG A 405 1.39 9.00 17.99
CA ARG A 405 1.33 10.47 18.01
C ARG A 405 -0.09 11.01 17.85
N VAL A 406 -1.07 10.16 17.52
CA VAL A 406 -2.47 10.55 17.33
C VAL A 406 -3.01 11.18 18.63
N ARG A 407 -3.58 12.38 18.51
CA ARG A 407 -4.25 13.09 19.61
C ARG A 407 -5.76 13.22 19.43
N ALA A 408 -6.23 13.04 18.21
CA ALA A 408 -7.62 13.13 17.83
C ALA A 408 -7.92 12.01 16.85
N VAL A 409 -9.05 11.33 17.04
CA VAL A 409 -9.53 10.26 16.14
C VAL A 409 -10.81 10.75 15.50
N ALA A 410 -10.79 10.92 14.18
CA ALA A 410 -12.01 11.08 13.40
C ALA A 410 -12.50 9.69 13.02
N ILE A 411 -13.73 9.35 13.42
CA ILE A 411 -14.32 8.03 13.18
C ILE A 411 -15.40 8.21 12.11
N ASP A 412 -15.30 7.44 11.03
CA ASP A 412 -16.36 7.39 10.05
C ASP A 412 -17.62 6.77 10.65
N LYS A 413 -18.80 7.19 10.20
CA LYS A 413 -20.06 6.71 10.78
C LYS A 413 -20.45 5.37 10.18
N THR A 414 -20.63 5.33 8.87
CA THR A 414 -21.22 4.18 8.18
C THR A 414 -20.22 3.02 8.13
N GLY A 415 -20.61 1.83 8.60
CA GLY A 415 -19.73 0.64 8.56
C GLY A 415 -18.58 0.61 9.57
N THR A 416 -18.34 1.72 10.29
CA THR A 416 -17.37 1.78 11.40
C THR A 416 -18.08 1.93 12.75
N LEU A 417 -18.92 2.96 12.92
CA LEU A 417 -19.78 3.09 14.12
C LEU A 417 -21.10 2.31 13.97
N THR A 418 -21.56 2.11 12.73
CA THR A 418 -22.81 1.42 12.43
C THR A 418 -22.55 0.08 11.74
N GLU A 419 -23.54 -0.83 11.81
CA GLU A 419 -23.47 -2.16 11.14
C GLU A 419 -23.47 -2.09 9.60
N GLY A 420 -23.67 -0.90 8.99
CA GLY A 420 -23.76 -0.73 7.54
C GLY A 420 -25.00 -1.39 6.91
N ARG A 421 -25.93 -1.91 7.72
CA ARG A 421 -27.15 -2.58 7.27
C ARG A 421 -28.38 -1.81 7.71
N PRO A 422 -29.25 -1.36 6.79
CA PRO A 422 -30.47 -0.67 7.16
C PRO A 422 -31.39 -1.61 7.95
N ARG A 423 -32.02 -1.09 9.00
CA ARG A 423 -33.10 -1.75 9.74
C ARG A 423 -34.29 -0.82 9.81
N LEU A 424 -35.50 -1.39 9.79
CA LEU A 424 -36.73 -0.63 9.96
C LEU A 424 -36.77 -0.04 11.38
N ALA A 425 -36.65 1.29 11.47
CA ALA A 425 -36.65 2.00 12.76
C ALA A 425 -38.06 2.28 13.29
N GLY A 426 -39.02 2.53 12.40
CA GLY A 426 -40.40 2.84 12.76
C GLY A 426 -41.29 2.87 11.53
N VAL A 427 -42.59 2.78 11.76
CA VAL A 427 -43.63 2.88 10.73
C VAL A 427 -44.63 3.93 11.19
N SER A 428 -44.98 4.85 10.31
CA SER A 428 -45.99 5.89 10.58
C SER A 428 -47.08 5.79 9.52
N VAL A 429 -48.33 5.70 9.96
CA VAL A 429 -49.49 5.52 9.08
C VAL A 429 -50.37 6.75 9.18
N LEU A 430 -50.82 7.30 8.05
CA LEU A 430 -51.59 8.53 7.98
C LEU A 430 -53.11 8.30 8.11
N ASP A 431 -53.64 7.21 7.54
CA ASP A 431 -55.09 7.01 7.37
C ASP A 431 -55.73 6.10 8.45
N GLY A 432 -55.10 5.97 9.61
CA GLY A 432 -55.61 5.14 10.71
C GLY A 432 -55.57 3.62 10.48
N ALA A 433 -54.98 3.15 9.37
CA ALA A 433 -54.71 1.74 9.17
C ALA A 433 -53.71 1.22 10.23
N GLY A 434 -53.83 -0.07 10.58
CA GLY A 434 -52.95 -0.68 11.57
C GLY A 434 -51.51 -0.73 11.07
N GLU A 435 -50.55 -0.37 11.93
CA GLU A 435 -49.12 -0.51 11.62
C GLU A 435 -48.74 -1.93 11.12
N PRO A 436 -49.23 -3.03 11.74
CA PRO A 436 -48.91 -4.38 11.27
C PRO A 436 -49.46 -4.68 9.88
N GLU A 437 -50.66 -4.18 9.56
CA GLU A 437 -51.30 -4.37 8.27
C GLU A 437 -50.53 -3.63 7.17
N MET A 438 -50.17 -2.37 7.42
CA MET A 438 -49.39 -1.58 6.48
C MET A 438 -48.00 -2.20 6.23
N LEU A 439 -47.34 -2.67 7.28
CA LEU A 439 -46.04 -3.34 7.15
C LEU A 439 -46.15 -4.64 6.34
N ALA A 440 -47.21 -5.43 6.54
CA ALA A 440 -47.44 -6.65 5.75
C ALA A 440 -47.68 -6.34 4.26
N LEU A 441 -48.45 -5.29 3.95
CA LEU A 441 -48.67 -4.83 2.57
C LEU A 441 -47.37 -4.32 1.93
N MET A 442 -46.56 -3.56 2.68
CA MET A 442 -45.27 -3.07 2.17
C MET A 442 -44.26 -4.19 1.96
N ALA A 443 -44.19 -5.15 2.87
CA ALA A 443 -43.37 -6.35 2.67
C ALA A 443 -43.83 -7.19 1.46
N ALA A 444 -45.12 -7.19 1.11
CA ALA A 444 -45.61 -7.85 -0.10
C ALA A 444 -45.14 -7.12 -1.36
N VAL A 445 -45.25 -5.79 -1.40
CA VAL A 445 -44.80 -4.97 -2.53
C VAL A 445 -43.29 -5.04 -2.73
N GLU A 446 -42.53 -4.96 -1.65
CA GLU A 446 -41.06 -4.98 -1.64
C GLU A 446 -40.47 -6.40 -1.70
N GLY A 447 -41.29 -7.45 -1.53
CA GLY A 447 -40.84 -8.84 -1.48
C GLY A 447 -39.96 -9.29 -2.65
N PRO A 448 -40.28 -8.94 -3.92
CA PRO A 448 -39.47 -9.29 -5.08
C PRO A 448 -38.24 -8.37 -5.30
N SER A 449 -38.09 -7.30 -4.52
CA SER A 449 -37.03 -6.31 -4.70
C SER A 449 -35.73 -6.74 -4.01
N GLU A 450 -34.62 -6.65 -4.72
CA GLU A 450 -33.29 -6.96 -4.18
C GLU A 450 -32.67 -5.77 -3.43
N HIS A 451 -33.34 -4.61 -3.41
CA HIS A 451 -32.82 -3.38 -2.81
C HIS A 451 -32.62 -3.53 -1.27
N PRO A 452 -31.52 -3.03 -0.68
CA PRO A 452 -31.25 -3.18 0.76
C PRO A 452 -32.37 -2.66 1.67
N LEU A 453 -33.05 -1.57 1.29
CA LEU A 453 -34.21 -1.05 2.04
C LEU A 453 -35.42 -1.98 1.96
N ALA A 454 -35.66 -2.61 0.80
CA ALA A 454 -36.73 -3.58 0.61
C ALA A 454 -36.51 -4.80 1.50
N GLN A 455 -35.27 -5.31 1.52
CA GLN A 455 -34.87 -6.40 2.39
C GLN A 455 -35.07 -6.07 3.88
N ALA A 456 -34.76 -4.83 4.30
CA ALA A 456 -34.99 -4.38 5.67
C ALA A 456 -36.48 -4.38 6.06
N ILE A 457 -37.37 -4.00 5.13
CA ILE A 457 -38.84 -4.02 5.34
C ILE A 457 -39.36 -5.46 5.42
N VAL A 458 -38.97 -6.31 4.47
CA VAL A 458 -39.38 -7.72 4.42
C VAL A 458 -38.89 -8.47 5.66
N GLN A 459 -37.65 -8.22 6.09
CA GLN A 459 -37.07 -8.82 7.29
C GLN A 459 -37.83 -8.37 8.55
N ALA A 460 -38.15 -7.08 8.67
CA ALA A 460 -38.92 -6.57 9.81
C ALA A 460 -40.33 -7.18 9.89
N ALA A 461 -41.00 -7.40 8.75
CA ALA A 461 -42.29 -8.09 8.72
C ALA A 461 -42.17 -9.54 9.21
N ARG A 462 -41.13 -10.27 8.76
CA ARG A 462 -40.85 -11.64 9.20
C ARG A 462 -40.54 -11.73 10.70
N GLU A 463 -39.73 -10.82 11.23
CA GLU A 463 -39.37 -10.76 12.66
C GLU A 463 -40.58 -10.48 13.55
N ARG A 464 -41.58 -9.75 13.04
CA ARG A 464 -42.85 -9.50 13.71
C ARG A 464 -43.89 -10.61 13.50
N GLY A 465 -43.53 -11.70 12.82
CA GLY A 465 -44.43 -12.83 12.55
C GLY A 465 -45.59 -12.48 11.60
N LEU A 466 -45.42 -11.45 10.76
CA LEU A 466 -46.42 -11.06 9.78
C LEU A 466 -46.28 -11.89 8.50
N THR A 467 -47.40 -12.31 7.95
CA THR A 467 -47.44 -13.03 6.67
C THR A 467 -47.81 -12.05 5.56
N PRO A 468 -46.87 -11.67 4.68
CA PRO A 468 -47.19 -10.79 3.57
C PRO A 468 -48.15 -11.47 2.60
N PRO A 469 -49.22 -10.79 2.14
CA PRO A 469 -50.07 -11.31 1.07
C PRO A 469 -49.29 -11.49 -0.24
N PRO A 470 -49.75 -12.36 -1.15
CA PRO A 470 -49.09 -12.57 -2.43
C PRO A 470 -49.18 -11.31 -3.31
N ALA A 471 -48.03 -10.87 -3.82
CA ALA A 471 -47.94 -9.79 -4.80
C ALA A 471 -47.84 -10.35 -6.24
N THR A 472 -48.48 -9.65 -7.18
CA THR A 472 -48.49 -9.98 -8.61
C THR A 472 -48.17 -8.73 -9.44
N ALA A 473 -47.79 -8.90 -10.70
CA ALA A 473 -47.43 -7.78 -11.60
C ALA A 473 -46.41 -6.81 -10.99
N PHE A 474 -45.32 -7.37 -10.42
CA PHE A 474 -44.21 -6.59 -9.89
C PHE A 474 -43.47 -5.86 -11.01
N GLU A 475 -43.21 -4.58 -10.79
CA GLU A 475 -42.49 -3.70 -11.69
C GLU A 475 -41.48 -2.89 -10.87
N ALA A 476 -40.19 -3.09 -11.14
CA ALA A 476 -39.15 -2.22 -10.63
C ALA A 476 -39.05 -0.96 -11.51
N LEU A 477 -39.09 0.21 -10.89
CA LEU A 477 -38.89 1.51 -11.52
C LEU A 477 -37.52 2.05 -11.10
N PRO A 478 -36.44 1.82 -11.89
CA PRO A 478 -35.11 2.30 -11.56
C PRO A 478 -35.12 3.80 -11.22
N GLY A 479 -34.38 4.21 -10.19
CA GLY A 479 -34.36 5.58 -9.71
C GLY A 479 -35.61 6.08 -8.96
N ARG A 480 -36.68 5.27 -8.85
CA ARG A 480 -37.98 5.72 -8.29
C ARG A 480 -38.53 4.82 -7.19
N GLY A 481 -38.51 3.50 -7.38
CA GLY A 481 -39.07 2.53 -6.42
C GLY A 481 -39.65 1.29 -7.10
N VAL A 482 -40.67 0.70 -6.50
CA VAL A 482 -41.33 -0.51 -6.98
C VAL A 482 -42.85 -0.36 -6.97
N VAL A 483 -43.51 -1.11 -7.85
CA VAL A 483 -44.96 -1.18 -7.96
C VAL A 483 -45.37 -2.64 -8.01
N ALA A 484 -46.43 -3.00 -7.30
CA ALA A 484 -46.99 -4.35 -7.35
C ALA A 484 -48.50 -4.33 -7.10
N THR A 485 -49.18 -5.40 -7.49
CA THR A 485 -50.61 -5.61 -7.22
C THR A 485 -50.77 -6.60 -6.07
N VAL A 486 -51.41 -6.15 -4.99
CA VAL A 486 -51.66 -6.92 -3.77
C VAL A 486 -53.15 -6.83 -3.46
N ASP A 487 -53.81 -7.99 -3.29
CA ASP A 487 -55.27 -8.08 -3.09
C ASP A 487 -56.10 -7.28 -4.13
N GLY A 488 -55.66 -7.28 -5.39
CA GLY A 488 -56.31 -6.54 -6.48
C GLY A 488 -56.07 -5.03 -6.47
N ARG A 489 -55.30 -4.49 -5.51
CA ARG A 489 -54.92 -3.08 -5.42
C ARG A 489 -53.52 -2.87 -5.95
N ARG A 490 -53.33 -1.87 -6.82
CA ARG A 490 -52.00 -1.48 -7.31
C ARG A 490 -51.34 -0.56 -6.28
N LEU A 491 -50.37 -1.10 -5.55
CA LEU A 491 -49.61 -0.43 -4.51
C LEU A 491 -48.19 -0.10 -5.00
N TRP A 492 -47.55 0.87 -4.37
CA TRP A 492 -46.20 1.28 -4.72
C TRP A 492 -45.40 1.63 -3.46
N ALA A 493 -44.09 1.44 -3.53
CA ALA A 493 -43.14 1.83 -2.51
C ALA A 493 -41.98 2.56 -3.18
N GLY A 494 -41.58 3.72 -2.66
CA GLY A 494 -40.51 4.51 -3.28
C GLY A 494 -40.28 5.85 -2.61
N GLY A 495 -39.28 6.57 -3.11
CA GLY A 495 -38.87 7.86 -2.55
C GLY A 495 -39.76 9.05 -2.97
N PRO A 496 -39.37 10.28 -2.58
CA PRO A 496 -40.14 11.51 -2.86
C PRO A 496 -40.46 11.74 -4.34
N ARG A 497 -39.59 11.30 -5.26
CA ARG A 497 -39.80 11.44 -6.71
C ARG A 497 -41.02 10.64 -7.17
N LEU A 498 -41.09 9.35 -6.80
CA LEU A 498 -42.24 8.50 -7.13
C LEU A 498 -43.52 9.03 -6.48
N ALA A 499 -43.42 9.51 -5.24
CA ALA A 499 -44.56 10.15 -4.57
C ALA A 499 -45.07 11.37 -5.34
N ALA A 500 -44.18 12.23 -5.85
CA ALA A 500 -44.54 13.38 -6.66
C ALA A 500 -45.21 12.97 -8.00
N ASP A 501 -44.67 11.98 -8.71
CA ASP A 501 -45.25 11.48 -9.97
C ASP A 501 -46.68 10.94 -9.79
N ARG A 502 -46.97 10.41 -8.59
CA ARG A 502 -48.26 9.82 -8.23
C ARG A 502 -49.21 10.81 -7.55
N GLY A 503 -48.84 12.08 -7.45
CA GLY A 503 -49.65 13.10 -6.78
C GLY A 503 -49.80 12.88 -5.27
N ALA A 504 -48.88 12.12 -4.67
CA ALA A 504 -48.87 11.72 -3.27
C ALA A 504 -47.66 12.31 -2.52
N ALA A 505 -47.11 13.43 -2.99
CA ALA A 505 -46.00 14.09 -2.34
C ALA A 505 -46.35 14.42 -0.87
N PRO A 506 -45.50 14.06 0.10
CA PRO A 506 -45.75 14.40 1.49
C PRO A 506 -45.87 15.92 1.65
N PRO A 507 -46.73 16.42 2.56
CA PRO A 507 -46.77 17.85 2.86
C PRO A 507 -45.37 18.33 3.25
N ALA A 508 -44.96 19.50 2.75
CA ALA A 508 -43.68 20.08 3.11
C ALA A 508 -43.63 20.24 4.64
N ALA A 509 -42.59 19.68 5.26
CA ALA A 509 -42.34 19.79 6.69
C ALA A 509 -41.97 21.21 7.10
#